data_AF-A0A3N9TIQ0-F1
#
_entry.id   AF-A0A3N9TIQ0-F1
#
_cell.length_a   1.000
_cell.length_b   1.000
_cell.length_c   1.000
_cell.angle_alpha   90.00
_cell.angle_beta   90.00
_cell.angle_gamma   90.00
#
_symmetry.space_group_name_H-M   'P 1'
#
loop_
_entity.id
_entity.type
_entity.pdbx_description
1 polymer ?
#
loop_
_entity_poly.entity_id
_entity_poly.type
_entity_poly.pdbx_seq_one_letter_code
_entity_poly.pdbx_strand_id
1 'polypeptide(L)'
;MKWYQSKVIYLCFGFWLVLSSLVVALLVSDVVNQDRLNVIKEHLNSAKQLVIEGRFQRQNVASQVQNELGLVTTELKLLVSESVWNGSFNDTMYFKSIVNDRTAQLQYAVVTMDEIQTLAEFIQDFNSADDYSMRAKNLIQQAKSHIFYALFSSQHQDPVVYRKLDQLFLAGSDLSEPDKEAVDVVLSFANRLLEKEALISHTFKQLHSVELDREYDYLHHLLHQRIKKYVLIYVVVSFVFFMFLYFKRRSAGTKNIQYVDFSPESVPQDVSLEPAINFDKLRQSFNDDEESIRLLLTVFIEDHDGDLNKIKEAFNANQIKELKSISHALKGASGSIAAESLRQACAEIETTAKSGQRPTQAQIQNLEFAFVSTSSLIKERLGV
;
A
#
# COMPACT_ATOMS: atom_id res chain seq x y z
N MET A 1 45.24 9.89 20.55
CA MET A 1 44.49 8.97 19.65
C MET A 1 43.02 8.74 20.03
N LYS A 2 42.63 8.63 21.32
CA LYS A 2 41.22 8.40 21.72
C LYS A 2 40.22 9.47 21.24
N TRP A 3 40.62 10.74 21.22
CA TRP A 3 39.76 11.85 20.78
C TRP A 3 39.40 11.81 19.28
N TYR A 4 40.33 11.38 18.43
CA TYR A 4 40.08 11.25 16.99
C TYR A 4 39.13 10.09 16.67
N GLN A 5 39.17 9.00 17.47
CA GLN A 5 38.30 7.83 17.29
C GLN A 5 36.84 8.12 17.63
N SER A 6 36.56 8.92 18.67
CA SER A 6 35.19 9.36 18.96
C SER A 6 34.61 10.23 17.86
N LYS A 7 35.41 11.14 17.27
CA LYS A 7 34.95 12.00 16.15
C LYS A 7 34.51 11.19 14.93
N VAL A 8 35.22 10.12 14.59
CA VAL A 8 34.85 9.25 13.46
C VAL A 8 33.51 8.55 13.71
N ILE A 9 33.24 8.10 14.94
CA ILE A 9 31.96 7.46 15.29
C ILE A 9 30.80 8.44 15.16
N TYR A 10 30.95 9.67 15.66
CA TYR A 10 29.92 10.70 15.52
C TYR A 10 29.69 11.11 14.06
N LEU A 11 30.74 11.16 13.23
CA LEU A 11 30.61 11.39 11.80
C LEU A 11 29.87 10.24 11.09
N CYS A 12 30.21 8.98 11.39
CA CYS A 12 29.49 7.82 10.84
C CYS A 12 28.04 7.76 11.30
N PHE A 13 27.76 8.11 12.56
CA PHE A 13 26.40 8.18 13.09
C PHE A 13 25.60 9.31 12.40
N GLY A 14 26.19 10.49 12.24
CA GLY A 14 25.56 11.59 11.51
C GLY A 14 25.25 11.21 10.06
N PHE A 15 26.17 10.53 9.38
CA PHE A 15 25.95 10.04 8.03
C PHE A 15 24.82 9.00 7.97
N TRP A 16 24.82 8.02 8.88
CA TRP A 16 23.75 7.03 8.98
C TRP A 16 22.39 7.68 9.25
N LEU A 17 22.32 8.67 10.13
CA LEU A 17 21.09 9.39 10.46
C LEU A 17 20.54 10.13 9.24
N VAL A 18 21.40 10.84 8.49
CA VAL A 18 21.00 11.53 7.25
C VAL A 18 20.50 10.53 6.21
N LEU A 19 21.22 9.43 5.99
CA LEU A 19 20.86 8.41 5.01
C LEU A 19 19.55 7.70 5.39
N SER A 20 19.40 7.35 6.66
CA SER A 20 18.19 6.75 7.24
C SER A 20 16.99 7.69 7.09
N SER A 21 17.17 8.97 7.44
CA SER A 21 16.12 9.99 7.31
C SER A 21 15.65 10.14 5.86
N LEU A 22 16.59 10.16 4.90
CA LEU A 22 16.27 10.21 3.48
C LEU A 22 15.46 8.98 3.02
N VAL A 23 15.85 7.77 3.43
CA VAL A 23 15.13 6.54 3.07
C VAL A 23 13.72 6.53 3.67
N VAL A 24 13.56 6.98 4.92
CA VAL A 24 12.26 7.09 5.56
C VAL A 24 11.39 8.15 4.86
N ALA A 25 11.96 9.29 4.46
CA ALA A 25 11.20 10.31 3.72
C ALA A 25 10.68 9.77 2.38
N LEU A 26 11.51 9.01 1.64
CA LEU A 26 11.09 8.34 0.39
C LEU A 26 10.02 7.27 0.64
N LEU A 27 10.16 6.48 1.71
CA LEU A 27 9.16 5.49 2.13
C LEU A 27 7.81 6.16 2.41
N VAL A 28 7.81 7.22 3.22
CA VAL A 28 6.59 7.95 3.59
C VAL A 28 5.95 8.60 2.37
N SER A 29 6.75 9.21 1.48
CA SER A 29 6.23 9.79 0.22
C SER A 29 5.52 8.73 -0.64
N ASP A 30 6.12 7.55 -0.83
CA ASP A 30 5.49 6.50 -1.64
C ASP A 30 4.27 5.86 -0.97
N VAL A 31 4.24 5.74 0.37
CA VAL A 31 3.03 5.31 1.10
C VAL A 31 1.89 6.32 0.92
N VAL A 32 2.17 7.61 1.09
CA VAL A 32 1.18 8.66 0.85
C VAL A 32 0.70 8.64 -0.60
N ASN A 33 1.60 8.51 -1.57
CA ASN A 33 1.24 8.46 -3.00
C ASN A 33 0.36 7.24 -3.35
N GLN A 34 0.52 6.13 -2.65
CA GLN A 34 -0.36 4.98 -2.79
C GLN A 34 -1.80 5.31 -2.35
N ASP A 35 -1.96 5.99 -1.22
CA ASP A 35 -3.27 6.46 -0.75
C ASP A 35 -3.88 7.47 -1.72
N ARG A 36 -3.09 8.42 -2.23
CA ARG A 36 -3.56 9.37 -3.25
C ARG A 36 -4.10 8.67 -4.49
N LEU A 37 -3.39 7.64 -4.96
CA LEU A 37 -3.79 6.87 -6.12
C LEU A 37 -5.15 6.16 -5.88
N ASN A 38 -5.36 5.62 -4.69
CA ASN A 38 -6.63 5.01 -4.29
C ASN A 38 -7.76 6.04 -4.26
N VAL A 39 -7.53 7.20 -3.64
CA VAL A 39 -8.49 8.30 -3.56
C VAL A 39 -8.88 8.79 -4.96
N ILE A 40 -7.91 8.94 -5.87
CA ILE A 40 -8.17 9.28 -7.28
C ILE A 40 -9.08 8.24 -7.94
N LYS A 41 -8.76 6.94 -7.80
CA LYS A 41 -9.56 5.86 -8.39
C LYS A 41 -10.98 5.83 -7.83
N GLU A 42 -11.12 5.97 -6.52
CA GLU A 42 -12.41 5.96 -5.83
C GLU A 42 -13.30 7.10 -6.30
N HIS A 43 -12.84 8.35 -6.21
CA HIS A 43 -13.64 9.51 -6.60
C HIS A 43 -13.92 9.55 -8.11
N LEU A 44 -13.00 9.05 -8.95
CA LEU A 44 -13.27 8.94 -10.39
C LEU A 44 -14.35 7.90 -10.70
N ASN A 45 -14.37 6.78 -9.97
CA ASN A 45 -15.42 5.78 -10.07
C ASN A 45 -16.76 6.27 -9.50
N SER A 46 -16.73 7.00 -8.39
CA SER A 46 -17.90 7.66 -7.82
C SER A 46 -18.50 8.69 -8.78
N ALA A 47 -17.68 9.57 -9.35
CA ALA A 47 -18.10 10.51 -10.38
C ALA A 47 -18.72 9.79 -11.60
N LYS A 48 -18.11 8.69 -12.05
CA LYS A 48 -18.68 7.85 -13.10
C LYS A 48 -20.05 7.32 -12.70
N GLN A 49 -20.19 6.71 -11.52
CA GLN A 49 -21.47 6.20 -11.02
C GLN A 49 -22.54 7.28 -10.93
N LEU A 50 -22.21 8.46 -10.42
CA LEU A 50 -23.13 9.61 -10.37
C LEU A 50 -23.61 10.02 -11.76
N VAL A 51 -22.75 10.00 -12.78
CA VAL A 51 -23.16 10.25 -14.17
C VAL A 51 -24.06 9.11 -14.69
N ILE A 52 -23.80 7.85 -14.32
CA ILE A 52 -24.65 6.71 -14.68
C ILE A 52 -26.05 6.86 -14.08
N GLU A 53 -26.12 7.12 -12.78
CA GLU A 53 -27.35 7.20 -12.00
C GLU A 53 -28.12 8.50 -12.29
N GLY A 54 -27.39 9.59 -12.50
CA GLY A 54 -27.90 10.91 -12.85
C GLY A 54 -28.69 10.96 -14.15
N ARG A 55 -28.48 9.98 -15.03
CA ARG A 55 -29.34 9.74 -16.20
C ARG A 55 -30.81 9.53 -15.83
N PHE A 56 -31.06 8.99 -14.63
CA PHE A 56 -32.40 8.59 -14.17
C PHE A 56 -32.89 9.38 -12.94
N GLN A 57 -31.99 9.88 -12.07
CA GLN A 57 -32.36 10.66 -10.87
C GLN A 57 -31.56 11.98 -10.79
N ARG A 58 -32.26 13.11 -10.90
CA ARG A 58 -31.70 14.33 -11.55
C ARG A 58 -31.23 15.47 -10.64
N GLN A 59 -31.53 15.48 -9.34
CA GLN A 59 -31.18 16.66 -8.51
C GLN A 59 -29.70 16.64 -8.08
N ASN A 60 -29.01 17.75 -8.33
CA ASN A 60 -27.64 18.05 -7.87
C ASN A 60 -26.51 17.17 -8.43
N VAL A 61 -26.77 16.35 -9.45
CA VAL A 61 -25.75 15.48 -10.09
C VAL A 61 -24.52 16.29 -10.54
N ALA A 62 -24.74 17.44 -11.16
CA ALA A 62 -23.65 18.28 -11.65
C ALA A 62 -22.72 18.75 -10.52
N SER A 63 -23.29 19.22 -9.41
CA SER A 63 -22.52 19.65 -8.25
C SER A 63 -21.80 18.49 -7.57
N GLN A 64 -22.44 17.32 -7.46
CA GLN A 64 -21.81 16.13 -6.88
C GLN A 64 -20.62 15.66 -7.72
N VAL A 65 -20.80 15.52 -9.04
CA VAL A 65 -19.72 15.15 -9.96
C VAL A 65 -18.60 16.18 -9.90
N GLN A 66 -18.92 17.48 -9.87
CA GLN A 66 -17.90 18.53 -9.76
C GLN A 66 -17.08 18.43 -8.47
N ASN A 67 -17.71 18.08 -7.34
CA ASN A 67 -17.01 17.88 -6.07
C ASN A 67 -16.03 16.69 -6.16
N GLU A 68 -16.50 15.55 -6.67
CA GLU A 68 -15.69 14.35 -6.87
C GLU A 68 -14.47 14.64 -7.79
N LEU A 69 -14.71 15.29 -8.93
CA LEU A 69 -13.64 15.67 -9.87
C LEU A 69 -12.69 16.73 -9.29
N GLY A 70 -13.17 17.58 -8.39
CA GLY A 70 -12.34 18.54 -7.64
C GLY A 70 -11.33 17.85 -6.72
N LEU A 71 -11.77 16.78 -6.03
CA LEU A 71 -10.90 15.94 -5.21
C LEU A 71 -9.87 15.20 -6.07
N VAL A 72 -10.31 14.56 -7.17
CA VAL A 72 -9.42 13.91 -8.14
C VAL A 72 -8.33 14.88 -8.63
N THR A 73 -8.73 16.09 -9.02
CA THR A 73 -7.79 17.11 -9.53
C THR A 73 -6.78 17.55 -8.47
N THR A 74 -7.21 17.66 -7.22
CA THR A 74 -6.35 18.06 -6.10
C THR A 74 -5.32 16.99 -5.80
N GLU A 75 -5.76 15.75 -5.64
CA GLU A 75 -4.87 14.61 -5.37
C GLU A 75 -3.90 14.35 -6.51
N LEU A 76 -4.38 14.47 -7.76
CA LEU A 76 -3.53 14.29 -8.94
C LEU A 76 -2.43 15.35 -9.02
N LYS A 77 -2.72 16.60 -8.63
CA LYS A 77 -1.69 17.66 -8.55
C LYS A 77 -0.61 17.31 -7.53
N LEU A 78 -1.01 16.84 -6.35
CA LEU A 78 -0.09 16.47 -5.27
C LEU A 78 0.76 15.25 -5.65
N LEU A 79 0.14 14.24 -6.26
CA LEU A 79 0.84 13.06 -6.79
C LEU A 79 1.92 13.45 -7.80
N VAL A 80 1.60 14.35 -8.74
CA VAL A 80 2.56 14.84 -9.74
C VAL A 80 3.68 15.65 -9.10
N SER A 81 3.40 16.51 -8.12
CA SER A 81 4.45 17.29 -7.46
C SER A 81 5.45 16.42 -6.69
N GLU A 82 4.99 15.36 -6.05
CA GLU A 82 5.84 14.41 -5.32
C GLU A 82 6.66 13.53 -6.28
N SER A 83 6.13 13.21 -7.46
CA SER A 83 6.77 12.34 -8.45
C SER A 83 8.12 12.85 -8.98
N VAL A 84 8.39 14.14 -8.84
CA VAL A 84 9.67 14.78 -9.24
C VAL A 84 10.83 14.26 -8.39
N TRP A 85 10.58 13.96 -7.11
CA TRP A 85 11.63 13.61 -6.14
C TRP A 85 11.93 12.11 -6.08
N ASN A 86 11.00 11.26 -6.54
CA ASN A 86 11.10 9.81 -6.40
C ASN A 86 11.36 9.06 -7.72
N GLY A 87 11.59 9.80 -8.83
CA GLY A 87 11.93 9.23 -10.14
C GLY A 87 10.76 8.62 -10.91
N SER A 88 9.52 8.82 -10.47
CA SER A 88 8.30 8.29 -11.14
C SER A 88 7.56 9.33 -11.98
N PHE A 89 8.21 10.46 -12.30
CA PHE A 89 7.60 11.60 -12.98
C PHE A 89 6.95 11.23 -14.32
N ASN A 90 7.62 10.44 -15.16
CA ASN A 90 7.10 10.09 -16.48
C ASN A 90 5.82 9.26 -16.39
N ASP A 91 5.84 8.20 -15.58
CA ASP A 91 4.69 7.31 -15.37
C ASP A 91 3.52 8.09 -14.75
N THR A 92 3.81 8.98 -13.80
CA THR A 92 2.80 9.83 -13.15
C THR A 92 2.20 10.86 -14.12
N MET A 93 3.00 11.40 -15.03
CA MET A 93 2.54 12.32 -16.08
C MET A 93 1.68 11.62 -17.13
N TYR A 94 2.01 10.37 -17.48
CA TYR A 94 1.18 9.57 -18.36
C TYR A 94 -0.17 9.26 -17.71
N PHE A 95 -0.17 8.76 -16.47
CA PHE A 95 -1.39 8.57 -15.68
C PHE A 95 -2.22 9.86 -15.57
N LYS A 96 -1.58 11.00 -15.29
CA LYS A 96 -2.24 12.32 -15.26
C LYS A 96 -2.96 12.64 -16.57
N SER A 97 -2.35 12.33 -17.72
CA SER A 97 -2.96 12.58 -19.01
C SER A 97 -4.26 11.79 -19.20
N ILE A 98 -4.25 10.51 -18.80
CA ILE A 98 -5.43 9.63 -18.86
C ILE A 98 -6.51 10.11 -17.91
N VAL A 99 -6.16 10.43 -16.66
CA VAL A 99 -7.12 10.92 -15.66
C VAL A 99 -7.75 12.23 -16.12
N ASN A 100 -6.97 13.15 -16.69
CA ASN A 100 -7.49 14.42 -17.23
C ASN A 100 -8.46 14.21 -18.41
N ASP A 101 -8.18 13.25 -19.30
CA ASP A 101 -9.10 12.90 -20.38
C ASP A 101 -10.43 12.35 -19.82
N ARG A 102 -10.36 11.48 -18.80
CA ARG A 102 -11.55 10.93 -18.14
C ARG A 102 -12.34 11.98 -17.38
N THR A 103 -11.69 12.91 -16.68
CA THR A 103 -12.37 14.00 -15.97
C THR A 103 -13.06 14.94 -16.95
N ALA A 104 -12.42 15.26 -18.09
CA ALA A 104 -13.01 16.05 -19.16
C ALA A 104 -14.25 15.35 -19.76
N GLN A 105 -14.18 14.05 -20.02
CA GLN A 105 -15.31 13.26 -20.53
C GLN A 105 -16.50 13.24 -19.55
N LEU A 106 -16.24 13.10 -18.25
CA LEU A 106 -17.29 13.15 -17.22
C LEU A 106 -17.93 14.53 -17.12
N GLN A 107 -17.11 15.59 -17.11
CA GLN A 107 -17.63 16.96 -17.06
C GLN A 107 -18.44 17.30 -18.32
N TYR A 108 -17.98 16.83 -19.48
CA TYR A 108 -18.72 16.95 -20.72
C TYR A 108 -20.06 16.21 -20.68
N ALA A 109 -20.09 14.99 -20.14
CA ALA A 109 -21.33 14.22 -19.99
C ALA A 109 -22.34 14.95 -19.10
N VAL A 110 -21.91 15.53 -17.97
CA VAL A 110 -22.77 16.31 -17.07
C VAL A 110 -23.38 17.52 -17.78
N VAL A 111 -22.57 18.32 -18.49
CA VAL A 111 -23.07 19.49 -19.23
C VAL A 111 -24.07 19.05 -20.29
N THR A 112 -23.78 17.96 -21.00
CA THR A 112 -24.68 17.43 -22.02
C THR A 112 -26.01 16.94 -21.43
N MET A 113 -26.00 16.36 -20.22
CA MET A 113 -27.23 15.96 -19.53
C MET A 113 -28.12 17.16 -19.18
N ASP A 114 -27.53 18.27 -18.74
CA ASP A 114 -28.25 19.52 -18.44
C ASP A 114 -28.86 20.14 -19.70
N GLU A 115 -28.11 20.12 -20.82
CA GLU A 115 -28.62 20.54 -22.12
C GLU A 115 -29.80 19.67 -22.59
N ILE A 116 -29.70 18.34 -22.47
CA ILE A 116 -30.78 17.41 -22.82
C ILE A 116 -32.02 17.69 -21.97
N GLN A 117 -31.86 17.98 -20.69
CA GLN A 117 -32.97 18.36 -19.81
C GLN A 117 -33.64 19.64 -20.29
N THR A 118 -32.86 20.69 -20.55
CA THR A 118 -33.37 21.98 -21.04
C THR A 118 -34.13 21.81 -22.37
N LEU A 119 -33.61 20.99 -23.28
CA LEU A 119 -34.23 20.68 -24.56
C LEU A 119 -35.53 19.89 -24.39
N ALA A 120 -35.55 18.92 -23.47
CA ALA A 120 -36.74 18.12 -23.17
C ALA A 120 -37.86 18.97 -22.54
N GLU A 121 -37.51 19.86 -21.60
CA GLU A 121 -38.44 20.82 -20.99
C GLU A 121 -39.02 21.76 -22.05
N PHE A 122 -38.17 22.32 -22.93
CA PHE A 122 -38.64 23.14 -24.05
C PHE A 122 -39.64 22.39 -24.94
N ILE A 123 -39.36 21.13 -25.31
CA ILE A 123 -40.27 20.32 -26.14
C ILE A 123 -41.58 20.02 -25.40
N GLN A 124 -41.51 19.75 -24.10
CA GLN A 124 -42.69 19.51 -23.28
C GLN A 124 -43.57 20.76 -23.20
N ASP A 125 -42.96 21.90 -22.88
CA ASP A 125 -43.62 23.19 -22.65
C ASP A 125 -43.95 23.96 -23.95
N PHE A 126 -43.49 23.48 -25.10
CA PHE A 126 -43.86 24.02 -26.41
C PHE A 126 -45.38 23.88 -26.61
N ASN A 127 -46.13 24.84 -26.09
CA ASN A 127 -47.57 24.88 -26.22
C ASN A 127 -47.88 25.32 -27.63
N SER A 128 -48.62 24.47 -28.35
CA SER A 128 -49.23 24.89 -29.59
C SER A 128 -50.11 26.10 -29.28
N ALA A 129 -49.73 27.29 -29.71
CA ALA A 129 -50.59 28.47 -29.64
C ALA A 129 -52.01 28.09 -30.10
N ASP A 130 -53.04 28.68 -29.49
CA ASP A 130 -54.43 28.39 -29.83
C ASP A 130 -54.70 28.54 -31.35
N ASP A 131 -53.89 29.37 -32.02
CA ASP A 131 -53.93 29.70 -33.46
C ASP A 131 -53.38 28.64 -34.44
N TYR A 132 -52.64 27.61 -34.01
CA TYR A 132 -52.11 26.64 -34.99
C TYR A 132 -53.19 25.69 -35.54
N SER A 133 -53.06 25.29 -36.80
CA SER A 133 -54.01 24.35 -37.40
C SER A 133 -53.98 22.99 -36.71
N MET A 134 -55.10 22.26 -36.79
CA MET A 134 -55.20 20.90 -36.25
C MET A 134 -54.15 19.96 -36.86
N ARG A 135 -53.73 20.20 -38.11
CA ARG A 135 -52.69 19.43 -38.80
C ARG A 135 -51.31 19.69 -38.19
N ALA A 136 -50.95 20.96 -37.95
CA ALA A 136 -49.70 21.33 -37.29
C ALA A 136 -49.64 20.78 -35.85
N LYS A 137 -50.72 20.94 -35.08
CA LYS A 137 -50.84 20.40 -33.71
C LYS A 137 -50.60 18.88 -33.67
N ASN A 138 -51.16 18.14 -34.62
CA ASN A 138 -50.96 16.68 -34.70
C ASN A 138 -49.51 16.31 -35.05
N LEU A 139 -48.89 17.00 -36.02
CA LEU A 139 -47.48 16.76 -36.39
C LEU A 139 -46.53 17.05 -35.22
N ILE A 140 -46.74 18.16 -34.52
CA ILE A 140 -46.00 18.52 -33.31
C ILE A 140 -46.17 17.43 -32.25
N GLN A 141 -47.40 16.98 -31.97
CA GLN A 141 -47.66 15.95 -30.97
C GLN A 141 -47.00 14.61 -31.33
N GLN A 142 -47.03 14.22 -32.61
CA GLN A 142 -46.33 13.02 -33.09
C GLN A 142 -44.82 13.15 -32.88
N ALA A 143 -44.22 14.28 -33.26
CA ALA A 143 -42.80 14.54 -33.03
C ALA A 143 -42.44 14.40 -31.54
N LYS A 144 -43.18 15.08 -30.66
CA LYS A 144 -43.00 14.99 -29.19
C LYS A 144 -43.03 13.55 -28.69
N SER A 145 -44.04 12.78 -29.10
CA SER A 145 -44.20 11.38 -28.66
C SER A 145 -43.05 10.47 -29.12
N HIS A 146 -42.58 10.65 -30.36
CA HIS A 146 -41.47 9.87 -30.91
C HIS A 146 -40.13 10.22 -30.26
N ILE A 147 -39.91 11.50 -29.93
CA ILE A 147 -38.72 11.95 -29.20
C ILE A 147 -38.72 11.37 -27.80
N PHE A 148 -39.86 11.43 -27.09
CA PHE A 148 -39.98 10.85 -25.75
C PHE A 148 -39.72 9.34 -25.78
N TYR A 149 -40.28 8.63 -26.76
CA TYR A 149 -39.96 7.22 -26.95
C TYR A 149 -38.46 7.00 -27.15
N ALA A 150 -37.80 7.78 -28.00
CA ALA A 150 -36.37 7.64 -28.25
C ALA A 150 -35.48 7.91 -27.02
N LEU A 151 -35.82 8.92 -26.21
CA LEU A 151 -35.09 9.28 -24.98
C LEU A 151 -35.13 8.18 -23.91
N PHE A 152 -36.26 7.48 -23.79
CA PHE A 152 -36.48 6.50 -22.72
C PHE A 152 -36.39 5.04 -23.20
N SER A 153 -36.37 4.80 -24.50
CA SER A 153 -36.18 3.45 -25.06
C SER A 153 -34.73 3.01 -24.93
N SER A 154 -34.51 1.73 -24.61
CA SER A 154 -33.16 1.15 -24.52
C SER A 154 -32.41 1.06 -25.86
N GLN A 155 -33.10 1.29 -26.99
CA GLN A 155 -32.57 1.25 -28.36
C GLN A 155 -32.35 2.66 -28.95
N HIS A 156 -31.47 3.42 -28.32
CA HIS A 156 -31.18 4.84 -28.54
C HIS A 156 -30.53 5.20 -29.90
N GLN A 157 -30.39 4.25 -30.84
CA GLN A 157 -29.83 4.47 -32.18
C GLN A 157 -30.69 3.83 -33.27
N ASP A 158 -31.98 3.61 -32.99
CA ASP A 158 -32.87 2.99 -33.96
C ASP A 158 -33.04 3.90 -35.19
N PRO A 159 -32.61 3.47 -36.40
CA PRO A 159 -32.84 4.21 -37.63
C PRO A 159 -34.32 4.51 -37.89
N VAL A 160 -35.24 3.80 -37.23
CA VAL A 160 -36.69 4.08 -37.27
C VAL A 160 -37.02 5.47 -36.72
N VAL A 161 -36.35 5.94 -35.65
CA VAL A 161 -36.64 7.24 -35.03
C VAL A 161 -36.31 8.39 -35.99
N TYR A 162 -35.09 8.39 -36.55
CA TYR A 162 -34.66 9.40 -37.52
C TYR A 162 -35.52 9.39 -38.79
N ARG A 163 -35.82 8.20 -39.33
CA ARG A 163 -36.73 8.08 -40.49
C ARG A 163 -38.11 8.65 -40.22
N LYS A 164 -38.61 8.54 -38.99
CA LYS A 164 -39.93 9.07 -38.62
C LYS A 164 -39.90 10.59 -38.49
N LEU A 165 -38.82 11.17 -37.98
CA LEU A 165 -38.63 12.63 -37.96
C LEU A 165 -38.54 13.20 -39.38
N ASP A 166 -37.84 12.55 -40.31
CA ASP A 166 -37.79 12.95 -41.72
C ASP A 166 -39.17 12.93 -42.38
N GLN A 167 -39.98 11.90 -42.09
CA GLN A 167 -41.36 11.84 -42.58
C GLN A 167 -42.22 12.98 -42.03
N LEU A 168 -42.05 13.36 -40.77
CA LEU A 168 -42.76 14.48 -40.17
C LEU A 168 -42.32 15.82 -40.75
N PHE A 169 -41.03 15.96 -41.07
CA PHE A 169 -40.49 17.14 -41.77
C PHE A 169 -41.13 17.30 -43.15
N LEU A 170 -41.15 16.23 -43.95
CA LEU A 170 -41.81 16.23 -45.26
C LEU A 170 -43.32 16.47 -45.16
N ALA A 171 -44.00 15.95 -44.13
CA ALA A 171 -45.42 16.18 -43.94
C ALA A 171 -45.75 17.63 -43.52
N GLY A 172 -44.78 18.32 -42.92
CA GLY A 172 -44.86 19.72 -42.50
C GLY A 172 -44.45 20.73 -43.59
N SER A 173 -43.74 20.30 -44.64
CA SER A 173 -43.22 21.21 -45.67
C SER A 173 -44.29 21.97 -46.45
N ASP A 174 -45.50 21.39 -46.51
CA ASP A 174 -46.65 21.91 -47.24
C ASP A 174 -47.52 22.87 -46.41
N LEU A 175 -47.16 23.14 -45.15
CA LEU A 175 -47.87 24.06 -44.28
C LEU A 175 -47.54 25.52 -44.63
N SER A 176 -48.48 26.43 -44.40
CA SER A 176 -48.27 27.88 -44.48
C SER A 176 -47.70 28.41 -43.16
N GLU A 177 -47.01 29.55 -43.20
CA GLU A 177 -46.62 30.24 -41.96
C GLU A 177 -47.86 30.73 -41.19
N PRO A 178 -47.93 30.59 -39.85
CA PRO A 178 -46.85 30.23 -38.91
C PRO A 178 -46.75 28.73 -38.53
N ASP A 179 -47.60 27.88 -39.10
CA ASP A 179 -47.67 26.44 -38.76
C ASP A 179 -46.39 25.68 -39.15
N LYS A 180 -45.80 26.05 -40.29
CA LYS A 180 -44.57 25.45 -40.79
C LYS A 180 -43.38 25.75 -39.86
N GLU A 181 -43.18 27.02 -39.51
CA GLU A 181 -42.15 27.44 -38.57
C GLU A 181 -42.26 26.69 -37.23
N ALA A 182 -43.47 26.51 -36.69
CA ALA A 182 -43.68 25.78 -35.45
C ALA A 182 -43.25 24.30 -35.53
N VAL A 183 -43.56 23.62 -36.64
CA VAL A 183 -43.15 22.23 -36.88
C VAL A 183 -41.63 22.13 -37.07
N ASP A 184 -41.04 23.03 -37.87
CA ASP A 184 -39.60 23.05 -38.13
C ASP A 184 -38.79 23.31 -36.85
N VAL A 185 -39.27 24.20 -35.98
CA VAL A 185 -38.68 24.44 -34.66
C VAL A 185 -38.62 23.14 -33.86
N VAL A 186 -39.76 22.47 -33.63
CA VAL A 186 -39.81 21.24 -32.82
C VAL A 186 -38.93 20.14 -33.40
N LEU A 187 -38.92 19.96 -34.73
CA LEU A 187 -38.08 18.97 -35.40
C LEU A 187 -36.58 19.29 -35.32
N SER A 188 -36.19 20.56 -35.41
CA SER A 188 -34.79 20.96 -35.21
C SER A 188 -34.30 20.71 -33.78
N PHE A 189 -35.18 20.90 -32.79
CA PHE A 189 -34.91 20.61 -31.39
C PHE A 189 -34.83 19.10 -31.16
N ALA A 190 -35.72 18.32 -31.79
CA ALA A 190 -35.68 16.86 -31.79
C ALA A 190 -34.32 16.31 -32.24
N ASN A 191 -33.82 16.80 -33.39
CA ASN A 191 -32.56 16.34 -33.95
C ASN A 191 -31.37 16.65 -33.02
N ARG A 192 -31.30 17.87 -32.49
CA ARG A 192 -30.26 18.27 -31.52
C ARG A 192 -30.30 17.40 -30.27
N LEU A 193 -31.49 17.12 -29.74
CA LEU A 193 -31.66 16.29 -28.56
C LEU A 193 -31.18 14.86 -28.79
N LEU A 194 -31.54 14.25 -29.92
CA LEU A 194 -31.08 12.91 -30.29
C LEU A 194 -29.56 12.84 -30.54
N GLU A 195 -28.99 13.87 -31.15
CA GLU A 195 -27.53 13.98 -31.33
C GLU A 195 -26.81 13.98 -29.98
N LYS A 196 -27.31 14.77 -29.01
CA LYS A 196 -26.75 14.86 -27.66
C LYS A 196 -26.88 13.55 -26.88
N GLU A 197 -28.01 12.85 -26.99
CA GLU A 197 -28.18 11.51 -26.40
C GLU A 197 -27.21 10.48 -26.99
N ALA A 198 -27.05 10.45 -28.32
CA ALA A 198 -26.12 9.55 -28.98
C ALA A 198 -24.67 9.80 -28.51
N LEU A 199 -24.32 11.07 -28.33
CA LEU A 199 -23.02 11.48 -27.84
C LEU A 199 -22.77 11.06 -26.39
N ILE A 200 -23.75 11.22 -25.49
CA ILE A 200 -23.65 10.71 -24.11
C ILE A 200 -23.43 9.19 -24.14
N SER A 201 -24.22 8.45 -24.92
CA SER A 201 -24.09 7.00 -25.03
C SER A 201 -22.69 6.58 -25.50
N HIS A 202 -22.11 7.31 -26.46
CA HIS A 202 -20.76 7.07 -26.93
C HIS A 202 -19.71 7.35 -25.85
N THR A 203 -19.77 8.52 -25.20
CA THR A 203 -18.89 8.90 -24.09
C THR A 203 -18.90 7.84 -22.99
N PHE A 204 -20.08 7.33 -22.68
CA PHE A 204 -20.27 6.29 -21.66
C PHE A 204 -19.58 4.96 -21.99
N LYS A 205 -19.59 4.56 -23.27
CA LYS A 205 -18.85 3.37 -23.73
C LYS A 205 -17.34 3.56 -23.54
N GLN A 206 -16.82 4.76 -23.79
CA GLN A 206 -15.40 5.08 -23.59
C GLN A 206 -14.98 5.15 -22.12
N LEU A 207 -15.91 5.54 -21.24
CA LEU A 207 -15.73 5.59 -19.79
C LEU A 207 -15.56 4.22 -19.11
N HIS A 208 -15.79 3.12 -19.83
CA HIS A 208 -15.52 1.76 -19.36
C HIS A 208 -14.14 1.24 -19.77
N SER A 209 -13.17 2.14 -19.98
CA SER A 209 -11.89 1.77 -20.60
C SER A 209 -10.94 1.03 -19.65
N VAL A 210 -10.48 -0.12 -20.14
CA VAL A 210 -9.42 -0.97 -19.55
C VAL A 210 -8.07 -0.24 -19.43
N GLU A 211 -7.89 0.91 -20.07
CA GLU A 211 -6.65 1.68 -20.05
C GLU A 211 -6.38 2.34 -18.69
N LEU A 212 -7.39 2.99 -18.08
CA LEU A 212 -7.24 3.65 -16.78
C LEU A 212 -6.92 2.62 -15.68
N ASP A 213 -7.65 1.50 -15.66
CA ASP A 213 -7.45 0.46 -14.66
C ASP A 213 -6.06 -0.18 -14.78
N ARG A 214 -5.59 -0.44 -16.01
CA ARG A 214 -4.23 -0.97 -16.24
C ARG A 214 -3.15 -0.01 -15.75
N GLU A 215 -3.29 1.28 -16.02
CA GLU A 215 -2.27 2.27 -15.61
C GLU A 215 -2.27 2.49 -14.10
N TYR A 216 -3.46 2.51 -13.47
CA TYR A 216 -3.59 2.50 -12.02
C TYR A 216 -2.88 1.28 -11.42
N ASP A 217 -3.15 0.07 -11.92
CA ASP A 217 -2.56 -1.16 -11.39
C ASP A 217 -1.04 -1.17 -11.56
N TYR A 218 -0.54 -0.64 -12.69
CA TYR A 218 0.88 -0.47 -12.95
C TYR A 218 1.54 0.45 -11.91
N LEU A 219 1.03 1.67 -11.71
CA LEU A 219 1.57 2.62 -10.75
C LEU A 219 1.46 2.12 -9.30
N HIS A 220 0.33 1.50 -8.96
CA HIS A 220 0.11 0.91 -7.65
C HIS A 220 1.14 -0.18 -7.34
N HIS A 221 1.37 -1.08 -8.31
CA HIS A 221 2.38 -2.13 -8.18
C HIS A 221 3.81 -1.55 -8.11
N LEU A 222 4.12 -0.52 -8.92
CA LEU A 222 5.40 0.17 -8.89
C LEU A 222 5.70 0.80 -7.52
N LEU A 223 4.72 1.49 -6.93
CA LEU A 223 4.81 2.04 -5.57
C LEU A 223 5.05 0.93 -4.54
N HIS A 224 4.25 -0.14 -4.58
CA HIS A 224 4.43 -1.28 -3.70
C HIS A 224 5.82 -1.92 -3.79
N GLN A 225 6.38 -2.05 -5.00
CA GLN A 225 7.74 -2.55 -5.18
C GLN A 225 8.80 -1.60 -4.60
N ARG A 226 8.62 -0.28 -4.78
CA ARG A 226 9.55 0.73 -4.23
C ARG A 226 9.52 0.75 -2.70
N ILE A 227 8.33 0.70 -2.09
CA ILE A 227 8.17 0.58 -0.63
C ILE A 227 8.96 -0.61 -0.10
N LYS A 228 8.81 -1.80 -0.71
CA LYS A 228 9.58 -3.00 -0.32
C LYS A 228 11.10 -2.79 -0.45
N LYS A 229 11.56 -2.13 -1.51
CA LYS A 229 12.98 -1.80 -1.71
C LYS A 229 13.49 -0.82 -0.64
N TYR A 230 12.72 0.21 -0.27
CA TYR A 230 13.12 1.15 0.77
C TYR A 230 13.22 0.48 2.14
N VAL A 231 12.28 -0.40 2.50
CA VAL A 231 12.37 -1.21 3.73
C VAL A 231 13.64 -2.06 3.73
N LEU A 232 13.95 -2.75 2.62
CA LEU A 232 15.17 -3.55 2.50
C LEU A 232 16.44 -2.69 2.64
N ILE A 233 16.50 -1.55 1.95
CA ILE A 233 17.63 -0.62 2.02
C ILE A 233 17.81 -0.11 3.45
N TYR A 234 16.73 0.26 4.13
CA TYR A 234 16.76 0.71 5.52
C TYR A 234 17.36 -0.33 6.47
N VAL A 235 16.91 -1.60 6.34
CA VAL A 235 17.42 -2.72 7.13
C VAL A 235 18.91 -2.93 6.87
N VAL A 236 19.34 -2.92 5.60
CA VAL A 236 20.75 -3.12 5.21
C VAL A 236 21.63 -1.97 5.71
N VAL A 237 21.22 -0.72 5.53
CA VAL A 237 21.96 0.48 5.99
C VAL A 237 22.13 0.46 7.51
N SER A 238 21.07 0.09 8.24
CA SER A 238 21.12 -0.06 9.69
C SER A 238 22.02 -1.21 10.12
N PHE A 239 21.90 -2.38 9.46
CA PHE A 239 22.75 -3.53 9.74
C PHE A 239 24.24 -3.22 9.54
N VAL A 240 24.61 -2.54 8.44
CA VAL A 240 26.01 -2.15 8.17
C VAL A 240 26.52 -1.19 9.25
N PHE A 241 25.70 -0.23 9.68
CA PHE A 241 26.06 0.70 10.75
C PHE A 241 26.29 -0.02 12.09
N PHE A 242 25.38 -0.92 12.49
CA PHE A 242 25.54 -1.71 13.71
C PHE A 242 26.72 -2.69 13.63
N MET A 243 26.95 -3.29 12.46
CA MET A 243 28.13 -4.13 12.20
C MET A 243 29.43 -3.33 12.37
N PHE A 244 29.49 -2.11 11.86
CA PHE A 244 30.62 -1.21 12.04
C PHE A 244 30.88 -0.89 13.53
N LEU A 245 29.83 -0.58 14.29
CA LEU A 245 29.93 -0.36 15.73
C LEU A 245 30.42 -1.63 16.47
N TYR A 246 29.94 -2.81 16.08
CA TYR A 246 30.35 -4.10 16.65
C TYR A 246 31.84 -4.38 16.42
N PHE A 247 32.35 -4.21 15.19
CA PHE A 247 33.78 -4.41 14.90
C PHE A 247 34.67 -3.40 15.63
N LYS A 248 34.23 -2.14 15.76
CA LYS A 248 34.94 -1.12 16.54
C LYS A 248 35.04 -1.49 18.02
N ARG A 249 33.96 -2.00 18.63
CA ARG A 249 33.97 -2.48 20.02
C ARG A 249 34.97 -3.61 20.23
N ARG A 250 35.04 -4.56 19.28
CA ARG A 250 35.97 -5.70 19.34
C ARG A 250 37.44 -5.28 19.21
N SER A 251 37.75 -4.32 18.34
CA SER A 251 39.12 -3.81 18.15
C SER A 251 39.69 -3.06 19.35
N ALA A 252 38.84 -2.54 20.25
CA ALA A 252 39.28 -1.84 21.46
C ALA A 252 39.67 -2.78 22.61
N GLY A 253 39.43 -4.09 22.48
CA GLY A 253 39.54 -5.09 23.55
C GLY A 253 40.88 -5.81 23.71
N THR A 254 41.88 -5.61 22.84
CA THR A 254 43.19 -6.27 22.98
C THR A 254 44.16 -5.40 23.78
N LYS A 255 44.11 -5.51 25.12
CA LYS A 255 45.23 -5.13 25.99
C LYS A 255 46.14 -6.36 26.18
N ASN A 256 47.43 -6.19 25.91
CA ASN A 256 48.48 -7.17 26.21
C ASN A 256 48.43 -7.54 27.69
N ILE A 257 48.22 -8.83 27.99
CA ILE A 257 48.45 -9.38 29.32
C ILE A 257 49.94 -9.72 29.39
N GLN A 258 50.64 -9.02 30.26
CA GLN A 258 52.04 -9.30 30.62
C GLN A 258 52.04 -10.49 31.57
N TYR A 259 52.72 -11.57 31.19
CA TYR A 259 52.85 -12.78 32.01
C TYR A 259 53.58 -12.45 33.32
N VAL A 260 52.91 -12.66 34.45
CA VAL A 260 53.49 -12.65 35.80
C VAL A 260 53.65 -14.10 36.23
N ASP A 261 54.86 -14.41 36.69
CA ASP A 261 55.31 -15.70 37.22
C ASP A 261 54.51 -16.08 38.48
N PHE A 262 54.00 -17.31 38.56
CA PHE A 262 53.24 -17.84 39.69
C PHE A 262 53.96 -19.06 40.28
N SER A 263 54.55 -18.87 41.46
CA SER A 263 54.88 -19.96 42.39
C SER A 263 53.62 -20.35 43.18
N PRO A 264 53.40 -21.64 43.51
CA PRO A 264 52.09 -22.15 43.86
C PRO A 264 51.88 -22.15 45.37
N GLU A 265 51.03 -21.27 45.89
CA GLU A 265 50.46 -21.53 47.21
C GLU A 265 49.08 -20.89 47.41
N SER A 266 48.21 -21.70 48.01
CA SER A 266 46.83 -21.43 48.45
C SER A 266 45.75 -21.36 47.36
N VAL A 267 45.07 -22.50 47.20
CA VAL A 267 43.72 -22.62 46.66
C VAL A 267 42.73 -22.09 47.71
N PRO A 268 41.82 -21.19 47.32
CA PRO A 268 40.42 -21.28 47.71
C PRO A 268 39.62 -21.43 46.40
N GLN A 269 39.14 -22.63 46.05
CA GLN A 269 37.77 -23.07 46.35
C GLN A 269 36.78 -21.90 46.52
N ASP A 270 36.34 -21.33 45.40
CA ASP A 270 34.92 -21.06 45.16
C ASP A 270 34.68 -20.89 43.65
N VAL A 271 33.96 -21.83 43.04
CA VAL A 271 33.47 -21.68 41.66
C VAL A 271 32.18 -20.89 41.79
N SER A 272 32.27 -19.56 41.73
CA SER A 272 31.05 -18.74 41.72
C SER A 272 30.26 -19.07 40.45
N LEU A 273 29.18 -19.82 40.60
CA LEU A 273 28.18 -20.08 39.58
C LEU A 273 27.60 -18.72 39.14
N GLU A 274 28.01 -18.22 37.97
CA GLU A 274 27.29 -17.11 37.37
C GLU A 274 25.83 -17.54 37.15
N PRO A 275 24.84 -16.69 37.50
CA PRO A 275 23.44 -17.06 37.44
C PRO A 275 23.03 -17.44 36.02
N ALA A 276 22.25 -18.52 35.89
CA ALA A 276 21.81 -19.05 34.59
C ALA A 276 20.99 -18.04 33.77
N ILE A 277 20.38 -17.05 34.43
CA ILE A 277 19.70 -15.88 33.83
C ILE A 277 20.06 -14.63 34.64
N ASN A 278 20.45 -13.56 33.96
CA ASN A 278 20.61 -12.25 34.59
C ASN A 278 19.30 -11.44 34.53
N PHE A 279 18.47 -11.57 35.56
CA PHE A 279 17.17 -10.89 35.64
C PHE A 279 17.27 -9.37 35.73
N ASP A 280 18.33 -8.83 36.34
CA ASP A 280 18.52 -7.37 36.42
C ASP A 280 18.71 -6.75 35.03
N LYS A 281 19.45 -7.44 34.15
CA LYS A 281 19.60 -7.03 32.74
C LYS A 281 18.29 -7.16 31.96
N LEU A 282 17.49 -8.18 32.23
CA LEU A 282 16.16 -8.33 31.61
C LEU A 282 15.25 -7.17 31.99
N ARG A 283 15.13 -6.90 33.29
CA ARG A 283 14.33 -5.78 33.81
C ARG A 283 14.71 -4.44 33.19
N GLN A 284 16.00 -4.14 33.14
CA GLN A 284 16.48 -2.91 32.49
C GLN A 284 16.16 -2.86 31.00
N SER A 285 16.19 -4.00 30.30
CA SER A 285 15.91 -4.06 28.85
C SER A 285 14.43 -3.90 28.52
N PHE A 286 13.55 -4.20 29.49
CA PHE A 286 12.10 -4.14 29.35
C PHE A 286 11.44 -3.07 30.26
N ASN A 287 12.21 -2.07 30.74
CA ASN A 287 11.71 -0.99 31.61
C ASN A 287 10.88 -1.49 32.81
N ASP A 288 11.32 -2.57 33.46
CA ASP A 288 10.65 -3.23 34.59
C ASP A 288 9.23 -3.80 34.28
N ASP A 289 8.88 -4.00 33.01
CA ASP A 289 7.63 -4.65 32.60
C ASP A 289 7.67 -6.18 32.81
N GLU A 290 7.26 -6.62 33.99
CA GLU A 290 7.25 -8.03 34.39
C GLU A 290 6.30 -8.91 33.54
N GLU A 291 5.24 -8.36 32.93
CA GLU A 291 4.34 -9.14 32.06
C GLU A 291 5.02 -9.45 30.71
N SER A 292 5.74 -8.49 30.14
CA SER A 292 6.55 -8.70 28.94
C SER A 292 7.70 -9.69 29.19
N ILE A 293 8.35 -9.62 30.36
CA ILE A 293 9.38 -10.59 30.77
C ILE A 293 8.78 -11.99 30.91
N ARG A 294 7.60 -12.11 31.54
CA ARG A 294 6.88 -13.39 31.66
C ARG A 294 6.57 -13.98 30.29
N LEU A 295 6.01 -13.18 29.38
CA LEU A 295 5.69 -13.62 28.02
C LEU A 295 6.94 -14.13 27.27
N LEU A 296 8.05 -13.39 27.34
CA LEU A 296 9.31 -13.78 26.71
C LEU A 296 9.83 -15.12 27.25
N LEU A 297 9.77 -15.33 28.57
CA LEU A 297 10.19 -16.58 29.21
C LEU A 297 9.28 -17.75 28.86
N THR A 298 7.97 -17.53 28.77
CA THR A 298 6.99 -18.54 28.33
C THR A 298 7.29 -19.01 26.90
N VAL A 299 7.43 -18.06 25.96
CA VAL A 299 7.74 -18.37 24.55
C VAL A 299 9.07 -19.13 24.44
N PHE A 300 10.08 -18.78 25.24
CA PHE A 300 11.35 -19.49 25.23
C PHE A 300 11.20 -20.97 25.59
N ILE A 301 10.40 -21.32 26.61
CA ILE A 301 10.17 -22.71 26.98
C ILE A 301 9.35 -23.43 25.90
N GLU A 302 8.28 -22.82 25.41
CA GLU A 302 7.41 -23.42 24.39
C GLU A 302 8.17 -23.75 23.09
N ASP A 303 9.03 -22.84 22.63
CA ASP A 303 9.76 -23.00 21.36
C ASP A 303 10.99 -23.92 21.47
N HIS A 304 11.59 -24.05 22.66
CA HIS A 304 12.91 -24.68 22.82
C HIS A 304 12.98 -25.92 23.73
N ASP A 305 11.91 -26.35 24.40
CA ASP A 305 11.92 -27.53 25.30
C ASP A 305 12.45 -28.82 24.60
N GLY A 306 12.24 -28.93 23.28
CA GLY A 306 12.72 -30.05 22.45
C GLY A 306 14.12 -29.91 21.84
N ASP A 307 14.77 -28.74 21.93
CA ASP A 307 16.02 -28.49 21.20
C ASP A 307 17.21 -29.25 21.77
N LEU A 308 17.21 -29.55 23.08
CA LEU A 308 18.25 -30.39 23.69
C LEU A 308 18.28 -31.80 23.11
N ASN A 309 17.10 -32.39 22.83
CA ASN A 309 17.01 -33.71 22.22
C ASN A 309 17.54 -33.69 20.78
N LYS A 310 17.16 -32.68 19.99
CA LYS A 310 17.68 -32.49 18.62
C LYS A 310 19.19 -32.31 18.59
N ILE A 311 19.77 -31.58 19.56
CA ILE A 311 21.23 -31.42 19.70
C ILE A 311 21.92 -32.76 19.95
N LYS A 312 21.36 -33.60 20.84
CA LYS A 312 21.91 -34.93 21.14
C LYS A 312 21.83 -35.85 19.93
N GLU A 313 20.71 -35.85 19.21
CA GLU A 313 20.52 -36.63 17.99
C GLU A 313 21.48 -36.21 16.88
N ALA A 314 21.56 -34.91 16.58
CA ALA A 314 22.47 -34.36 15.57
C ALA A 314 23.94 -34.63 15.91
N PHE A 315 24.29 -34.58 17.21
CA PHE A 315 25.63 -34.91 17.68
C PHE A 315 25.97 -36.39 17.49
N ASN A 316 25.04 -37.30 17.80
CA ASN A 316 25.22 -38.75 17.65
C ASN A 316 25.28 -39.16 16.16
N ALA A 317 24.45 -38.53 15.32
CA ALA A 317 24.41 -38.74 13.87
C ALA A 317 25.55 -38.02 13.11
N ASN A 318 26.44 -37.30 13.80
CA ASN A 318 27.54 -36.52 13.23
C ASN A 318 27.08 -35.47 12.20
N GLN A 319 25.89 -34.91 12.37
CA GLN A 319 25.28 -33.91 11.49
C GLN A 319 25.75 -32.50 11.87
N ILE A 320 27.00 -32.17 11.56
CA ILE A 320 27.66 -30.90 11.94
C ILE A 320 26.86 -29.66 11.49
N LYS A 321 26.23 -29.71 10.30
CA LYS A 321 25.41 -28.62 9.76
C LYS A 321 24.15 -28.36 10.59
N GLU A 322 23.51 -29.42 11.05
CA GLU A 322 22.29 -29.36 11.84
C GLU A 322 22.59 -28.89 13.26
N LEU A 323 23.65 -29.42 13.86
CA LEU A 323 24.18 -28.98 15.15
C LEU A 323 24.51 -27.49 15.15
N LYS A 324 25.15 -26.99 14.07
CA LYS A 324 25.38 -25.55 13.88
C LYS A 324 24.08 -24.75 13.83
N SER A 325 23.08 -25.24 13.11
CA SER A 325 21.80 -24.54 12.93
C SER A 325 21.04 -24.40 14.25
N ILE A 326 20.91 -25.50 14.98
CA ILE A 326 20.20 -25.53 16.28
C ILE A 326 20.95 -24.67 17.31
N SER A 327 22.28 -24.78 17.39
CA SER A 327 23.08 -23.92 18.27
C SER A 327 23.03 -22.44 17.90
N HIS A 328 22.88 -22.10 16.61
CA HIS A 328 22.72 -20.70 16.18
C HIS A 328 21.38 -20.11 16.62
N ALA A 329 20.28 -20.86 16.45
CA ALA A 329 18.96 -20.45 16.90
C ALA A 329 18.90 -20.31 18.43
N LEU A 330 19.37 -21.32 19.16
CA LEU A 330 19.36 -21.34 20.62
C LEU A 330 20.28 -20.27 21.24
N LYS A 331 21.37 -19.89 20.56
CA LYS A 331 22.20 -18.74 20.93
C LYS A 331 21.45 -17.41 20.83
N GLY A 332 20.61 -17.25 19.81
CA GLY A 332 19.76 -16.06 19.65
C GLY A 332 18.75 -15.96 20.78
N ALA A 333 18.05 -17.07 21.04
CA ALA A 333 17.03 -17.17 22.08
C ALA A 333 17.62 -17.00 23.49
N SER A 334 18.73 -17.64 23.82
CA SER A 334 19.41 -17.45 25.11
C SER A 334 19.91 -16.01 25.31
N GLY A 335 20.25 -15.32 24.22
CA GLY A 335 20.61 -13.91 24.24
C GLY A 335 19.45 -12.96 24.58
N SER A 336 18.23 -13.26 24.13
CA SER A 336 17.06 -12.43 24.44
C SER A 336 16.60 -12.58 25.90
N ILE A 337 16.77 -13.77 26.50
CA ILE A 337 16.47 -14.03 27.92
C ILE A 337 17.65 -13.75 28.87
N ALA A 338 18.73 -13.11 28.41
CA ALA A 338 19.94 -12.84 29.19
C ALA A 338 20.56 -14.07 29.89
N ALA A 339 20.44 -15.25 29.28
CA ALA A 339 21.04 -16.50 29.75
C ALA A 339 22.46 -16.65 29.18
N GLU A 340 23.43 -15.95 29.77
CA GLU A 340 24.78 -15.82 29.19
C GLU A 340 25.54 -17.15 29.16
N SER A 341 25.38 -18.01 30.17
CA SER A 341 26.02 -19.34 30.22
C SER A 341 25.55 -20.22 29.06
N LEU A 342 24.24 -20.27 28.79
CA LEU A 342 23.67 -20.99 27.67
C LEU A 342 24.09 -20.38 26.32
N ARG A 343 24.10 -19.05 26.23
CA ARG A 343 24.54 -18.34 25.03
C ARG A 343 26.00 -18.64 24.70
N GLN A 344 26.86 -18.69 25.71
CA GLN A 344 28.28 -19.00 25.54
C GLN A 344 28.48 -20.45 25.10
N ALA A 345 27.80 -21.42 25.73
CA ALA A 345 27.89 -22.82 25.35
C ALA A 345 27.43 -23.05 23.88
N CYS A 346 26.34 -22.38 23.46
CA CYS A 346 25.90 -22.42 22.07
C CYS A 346 26.91 -21.78 21.10
N ALA A 347 27.57 -20.68 21.51
CA ALA A 347 28.57 -20.02 20.69
C ALA A 347 29.84 -20.87 20.50
N GLU A 348 30.25 -21.61 21.52
CA GLU A 348 31.39 -22.54 21.45
C GLU A 348 31.11 -23.66 20.44
N ILE A 349 29.94 -24.31 20.52
CA ILE A 349 29.52 -25.35 19.58
C ILE A 349 29.38 -24.80 18.16
N GLU A 350 28.75 -23.63 17.99
CA GLU A 350 28.60 -22.97 16.69
C GLU A 350 29.98 -22.67 16.05
N THR A 351 30.96 -22.26 16.85
CA THR A 351 32.32 -21.93 16.38
C THR A 351 33.06 -23.18 15.94
N THR A 352 33.02 -24.25 16.72
CA THR A 352 33.63 -25.54 16.35
C THR A 352 32.97 -26.14 15.12
N ALA A 353 31.64 -26.07 15.02
CA ALA A 353 30.92 -26.54 13.83
C ALA A 353 31.21 -25.68 12.58
N LYS A 354 31.47 -24.37 12.73
CA LYS A 354 31.87 -23.48 11.63
C LYS A 354 33.27 -23.78 11.11
N SER A 355 34.21 -24.22 11.95
CA SER A 355 35.54 -24.66 11.50
C SER A 355 35.53 -26.05 10.84
N GLY A 356 34.35 -26.66 10.67
CA GLY A 356 34.18 -27.99 10.09
C GLY A 356 34.59 -29.12 11.04
N GLN A 357 34.89 -28.81 12.30
CA GLN A 357 35.24 -29.78 13.32
C GLN A 357 33.98 -30.27 14.05
N ARG A 358 33.97 -31.54 14.45
CA ARG A 358 32.92 -32.07 15.33
C ARG A 358 33.14 -31.49 16.74
N PRO A 359 32.11 -30.88 17.37
CA PRO A 359 32.19 -30.47 18.77
C PRO A 359 32.60 -31.63 19.68
N THR A 360 33.28 -31.33 20.78
CA THR A 360 33.71 -32.38 21.73
C THR A 360 32.55 -32.77 22.65
N GLN A 361 32.64 -33.97 23.25
CA GLN A 361 31.66 -34.43 24.24
C GLN A 361 31.51 -33.44 25.40
N ALA A 362 32.63 -32.82 25.83
CA ALA A 362 32.63 -31.83 26.90
C ALA A 362 31.86 -30.56 26.51
N GLN A 363 31.96 -30.10 25.25
CA GLN A 363 31.19 -28.95 24.78
C GLN A 363 29.68 -29.23 24.78
N ILE A 364 29.27 -30.43 24.39
CA ILE A 364 27.86 -30.86 24.42
C ILE A 364 27.35 -30.96 25.85
N GLN A 365 28.13 -31.53 26.76
CA GLN A 365 27.78 -31.63 28.19
C GLN A 365 27.64 -30.24 28.84
N ASN A 366 28.52 -29.29 28.51
CA ASN A 366 28.43 -27.92 29.00
C ASN A 366 27.15 -27.23 28.52
N LEU A 367 26.77 -27.42 27.24
CA LEU A 367 25.50 -26.89 26.72
C LEU A 367 24.30 -27.54 27.42
N GLU A 368 24.33 -28.86 27.61
CA GLU A 368 23.25 -29.57 28.30
C GLU A 368 23.04 -29.06 29.72
N PHE A 369 24.13 -28.91 30.48
CA PHE A 369 24.07 -28.35 31.83
C PHE A 369 23.51 -26.93 31.85
N ALA A 370 23.99 -26.06 30.95
CA ALA A 370 23.52 -24.69 30.86
C ALA A 370 22.02 -24.63 30.48
N PHE A 371 21.59 -25.45 29.52
CA PHE A 371 20.20 -25.50 29.06
C PHE A 371 19.24 -25.98 30.15
N VAL A 372 19.61 -27.05 30.86
CA VAL A 372 18.79 -27.60 31.96
C VAL A 372 18.71 -26.60 33.12
N SER A 373 19.84 -25.97 33.47
CA SER A 373 19.89 -24.95 34.52
C SER A 373 19.00 -23.74 34.17
N THR A 374 19.12 -23.20 32.95
CA THR A 374 18.29 -22.09 32.48
C THR A 374 16.81 -22.48 32.43
N SER A 375 16.46 -23.64 31.87
CA SER A 375 15.06 -24.06 31.74
C SER A 375 14.39 -24.31 33.09
N SER A 376 15.12 -24.90 34.05
CA SER A 376 14.61 -25.15 35.40
C SER A 376 14.34 -23.83 36.14
N LEU A 377 15.25 -22.85 36.01
CA LEU A 377 15.08 -21.53 36.61
C LEU A 377 13.89 -20.75 36.02
N ILE A 378 13.63 -20.91 34.71
CA ILE A 378 12.45 -20.31 34.07
C ILE A 378 11.17 -20.96 34.58
N LYS A 379 11.12 -22.29 34.63
CA LYS A 379 9.96 -23.05 35.13
C LYS A 379 9.63 -22.70 36.58
N GLU A 380 10.64 -22.59 37.45
CA GLU A 380 10.49 -22.11 38.83
C GLU A 380 9.90 -20.68 38.88
N ARG A 381 10.37 -19.78 38.02
CA ARG A 381 9.91 -18.39 37.97
C ARG A 381 8.48 -18.25 37.44
N LEU A 382 8.07 -19.10 36.50
CA LEU A 382 6.72 -19.13 35.93
C LEU A 382 5.73 -19.91 36.81
N GLY A 383 6.21 -20.72 37.76
CA GLY A 383 5.39 -21.55 38.61
C GLY A 383 4.81 -22.78 37.92
N VAL A 384 5.54 -23.33 36.93
CA VAL A 384 5.10 -24.46 36.06
C VAL A 384 6.02 -25.66 36.21
#